data_AF-A0AAD2CNL8-F1
#
_entry.id   AF-A0AAD2CNL8-F1
#
_cell.length_a   1.000
_cell.length_b   1.000
_cell.length_c   1.000
_cell.angle_alpha   90.00
_cell.angle_beta   90.00
_cell.angle_gamma   90.00
#
_symmetry.space_group_name_H-M   'P 1'
#
loop_
_entity.id
_entity.type
_entity.pdbx_description
1 polymer ?
#
loop_
_entity_poly.entity_id
_entity_poly.type
_entity_poly.pdbx_seq_one_letter_code
_entity_poly.pdbx_strand_id
1 'polypeptide(L)'
;MDHADMDRQNMSYYKDALVEKVGGQRHYDFAVINYCERIRKDHRVKFFFAHLDLRGLIRLQKDFLDGALLNLPMAETEIVMGYLVMKYQILWQMGMDEAYFNILKAHLVEALRDCWFDEKLVKLFDKHYESLRPLFQNKGNLISPKKTEKQVAVDRIQLTATTTSRTKNTLRRQAGGATGIQRRS
;
A
#
# COMPACT_ATOMS: atom_id res chain seq x y z
N MET A 1 -25.87 6.54 30.30
CA MET A 1 -24.73 6.92 29.43
C MET A 1 -25.34 7.15 28.07
N ASP A 2 -25.47 8.41 27.66
CA ASP A 2 -26.15 8.76 26.42
C ASP A 2 -25.36 8.27 25.21
N HIS A 3 -26.06 7.70 24.22
CA HIS A 3 -25.45 7.21 22.97
C HIS A 3 -24.65 8.30 22.23
N ALA A 4 -25.03 9.57 22.41
CA ALA A 4 -24.34 10.72 21.81
C ALA A 4 -22.93 10.97 22.38
N ASP A 5 -22.65 10.56 23.63
CA ASP A 5 -21.34 10.77 24.25
C ASP A 5 -20.32 9.70 23.82
N MET A 6 -20.76 8.47 23.53
CA MET A 6 -19.88 7.43 22.99
C MET A 6 -19.39 7.78 21.58
N ASP A 7 -20.24 8.39 20.74
CA ASP A 7 -19.85 8.77 19.38
C ASP A 7 -18.81 9.91 19.37
N ARG A 8 -18.80 10.80 20.38
CA ARG A 8 -17.84 11.92 20.46
C ARG A 8 -16.42 11.47 20.80
N GLN A 9 -16.25 10.55 21.75
CA GLN A 9 -14.92 10.04 22.11
C GLN A 9 -14.27 9.27 20.95
N ASN A 10 -15.07 8.71 20.04
CA ASN A 10 -14.55 7.92 18.93
C ASN A 10 -13.92 8.77 17.81
N MET A 11 -14.21 10.08 17.73
CA MET A 11 -13.75 10.92 16.63
C MET A 11 -12.31 11.42 16.78
N SER A 12 -11.81 11.54 18.02
CA SER A 12 -10.42 11.98 18.27
C SER A 12 -9.38 10.95 17.86
N TYR A 13 -9.77 9.71 17.58
CA TYR A 13 -8.86 8.66 17.10
C TYR A 13 -8.49 8.83 15.63
N TYR A 14 -9.18 9.68 14.87
CA TYR A 14 -8.82 9.95 13.49
C TYR A 14 -7.65 10.94 13.40
N LYS A 15 -6.68 10.64 12.52
CA LYS A 15 -5.56 11.53 12.21
C LYS A 15 -6.07 12.92 11.88
N ASP A 16 -5.38 13.93 12.39
CA ASP A 16 -5.69 15.35 12.20
C ASP A 16 -7.13 15.76 12.56
N ALA A 17 -7.85 14.96 13.37
CA ALA A 17 -9.28 15.14 13.64
C ALA A 17 -10.11 15.29 12.36
N LEU A 18 -9.79 14.50 11.32
CA LEU A 18 -10.40 14.64 9.99
C LEU A 18 -11.92 14.53 10.02
N VAL A 19 -12.47 13.58 10.79
CA VAL A 19 -13.93 13.39 10.85
C VAL A 19 -14.61 14.60 11.49
N GLU A 20 -14.01 15.22 12.50
CA GLU A 20 -14.54 16.46 13.09
C GLU A 20 -14.50 17.61 12.08
N LYS A 21 -13.38 17.75 11.36
CA LYS A 21 -13.17 18.81 10.36
C LYS A 21 -14.13 18.74 9.18
N VAL A 22 -14.60 17.55 8.79
CA VAL A 22 -15.59 17.39 7.71
C VAL A 22 -17.04 17.57 8.20
N GLY A 23 -17.26 17.98 9.45
CA GLY A 23 -18.60 18.16 10.01
C GLY A 23 -19.16 16.95 10.75
N GLY A 24 -18.29 16.04 11.20
CA GLY A 24 -18.64 14.89 12.02
C GLY A 24 -19.00 13.62 11.24
N GLN A 25 -19.33 12.56 11.98
CA GLN A 25 -19.53 11.20 11.45
C GLN A 25 -20.56 11.11 10.33
N ARG A 26 -21.65 11.88 10.39
CA ARG A 26 -22.71 11.84 9.37
C ARG A 26 -22.23 12.32 8.01
N HIS A 27 -21.42 13.37 7.97
CA HIS A 27 -20.86 13.90 6.72
C HIS A 27 -19.81 12.95 6.15
N TYR A 28 -18.96 12.38 7.01
CA TYR A 28 -18.02 11.34 6.60
C TYR A 28 -18.74 10.11 6.03
N ASP A 29 -19.77 9.61 6.72
CA ASP A 29 -20.57 8.48 6.25
C ASP A 29 -21.23 8.75 4.90
N PHE A 30 -21.76 9.95 4.70
CA PHE A 30 -22.33 10.37 3.42
C PHE A 30 -21.29 10.37 2.30
N ALA A 31 -20.08 10.88 2.56
CA ALA A 31 -18.98 10.83 1.60
C ALA A 31 -18.57 9.39 1.25
N VAL A 32 -18.53 8.49 2.23
CA VAL A 32 -18.23 7.07 2.01
C VAL A 32 -19.33 6.39 1.19
N ILE A 33 -20.60 6.72 1.41
CA ILE A 33 -21.72 6.23 0.60
C ILE A 33 -21.54 6.65 -0.86
N ASN A 34 -21.28 7.94 -1.11
CA ASN A 34 -21.06 8.47 -2.47
C ASN A 34 -19.83 7.80 -3.13
N TYR A 35 -18.74 7.64 -2.40
CA TYR A 35 -17.56 6.90 -2.83
C TYR A 35 -17.90 5.46 -3.28
N CYS A 36 -18.69 4.73 -2.50
CA CYS A 36 -19.10 3.37 -2.83
C CYS A 36 -20.05 3.30 -4.03
N GLU A 37 -20.95 4.28 -4.19
CA GLU A 37 -21.79 4.35 -5.38
C GLU A 37 -20.98 4.54 -6.66
N ARG A 38 -19.93 5.36 -6.61
CA ARG A 38 -19.02 5.59 -7.73
C ARG A 38 -18.29 4.31 -8.12
N ILE A 39 -17.77 3.56 -7.15
CA ILE A 39 -17.15 2.24 -7.39
C ILE A 39 -18.13 1.28 -8.09
N ARG A 40 -19.40 1.20 -7.64
CA ARG A 40 -20.38 0.29 -8.24
C ARG A 40 -20.70 0.62 -9.70
N LYS A 41 -20.61 1.90 -10.07
CA LYS A 41 -20.89 2.38 -11.44
C LYS A 41 -19.68 2.24 -12.36
N ASP A 42 -18.46 2.12 -11.84
CA ASP A 42 -17.24 2.00 -12.64
C ASP A 42 -16.98 0.55 -13.11
N HIS A 43 -17.09 0.34 -14.43
CA HIS A 43 -16.87 -0.96 -15.05
C HIS A 43 -15.47 -1.55 -14.85
N ARG A 44 -14.47 -0.71 -14.59
CA ARG A 44 -13.07 -1.13 -14.38
C ARG A 44 -12.86 -1.82 -13.04
N VAL A 45 -13.66 -1.51 -12.02
CA VAL A 45 -13.50 -2.05 -10.65
C VAL A 45 -14.72 -2.79 -10.14
N LYS A 46 -15.91 -2.61 -10.72
CA LYS A 46 -17.15 -3.22 -10.20
C LYS A 46 -17.11 -4.75 -10.11
N PHE A 47 -16.31 -5.42 -10.95
CA PHE A 47 -16.25 -6.88 -10.98
C PHE A 47 -15.66 -7.47 -9.69
N PHE A 48 -14.74 -6.76 -9.01
CA PHE A 48 -14.20 -7.17 -7.70
C PHE A 48 -15.28 -7.22 -6.61
N PHE A 49 -16.29 -6.36 -6.75
CA PHE A 49 -17.32 -6.14 -5.74
C PHE A 49 -18.70 -6.64 -6.19
N ALA A 50 -18.77 -7.43 -7.27
CA ALA A 50 -20.04 -7.85 -7.86
C ALA A 50 -20.92 -8.69 -6.91
N HIS A 51 -20.29 -9.36 -5.94
CA HIS A 51 -20.96 -10.18 -4.92
C HIS A 51 -21.40 -9.38 -3.69
N LEU A 52 -21.01 -8.10 -3.58
CA LEU A 52 -21.34 -7.24 -2.45
C LEU A 52 -22.53 -6.34 -2.80
N ASP A 53 -23.49 -6.26 -1.90
CA ASP A 53 -24.46 -5.17 -1.92
C ASP A 53 -23.79 -3.84 -1.50
N LEU A 54 -24.52 -2.72 -1.65
CA LEU A 54 -23.95 -1.41 -1.29
C LEU A 54 -23.50 -1.35 0.17
N ARG A 55 -24.25 -2.01 1.07
CA ARG A 55 -23.92 -2.04 2.51
C ARG A 55 -22.63 -2.81 2.79
N GLY A 56 -22.43 -3.96 2.14
CA GLY A 56 -21.22 -4.74 2.20
C GLY A 56 -20.02 -3.97 1.65
N LEU A 57 -20.20 -3.29 0.52
CA LEU A 57 -19.15 -2.44 -0.05
C LEU A 57 -18.78 -1.27 0.88
N ILE A 58 -19.76 -0.59 1.47
CA ILE A 58 -19.52 0.48 2.46
C ILE A 58 -18.71 -0.03 3.64
N ARG A 59 -19.07 -1.19 4.21
CA ARG A 59 -18.32 -1.79 5.32
C ARG A 59 -16.87 -2.09 4.91
N LEU A 60 -16.67 -2.69 3.74
CA LEU A 60 -15.35 -3.00 3.22
C LEU A 60 -14.50 -1.74 3.03
N GLN A 61 -15.06 -0.70 2.43
CA GLN A 61 -14.35 0.56 2.20
C GLN A 61 -14.06 1.31 3.50
N LYS A 62 -14.98 1.27 4.48
CA LYS A 62 -14.74 1.82 5.81
C LYS A 62 -13.57 1.13 6.50
N ASP A 63 -13.47 -0.19 6.44
CA ASP A 63 -12.34 -0.91 7.04
C ASP A 63 -10.99 -0.45 6.45
N PHE A 64 -10.90 -0.26 5.13
CA PHE A 64 -9.69 0.30 4.51
C PHE A 64 -9.43 1.74 4.95
N LEU A 65 -10.46 2.59 4.95
CA LEU A 65 -10.35 3.98 5.38
C LEU A 65 -9.94 4.08 6.85
N ASP A 66 -10.47 3.25 7.74
CA ASP A 66 -10.09 3.23 9.15
C ASP A 66 -8.62 2.81 9.29
N GLY A 67 -8.17 1.80 8.54
CA GLY A 67 -6.75 1.45 8.48
C GLY A 67 -5.83 2.59 8.03
N ALA A 68 -6.32 3.47 7.16
CA ALA A 68 -5.56 4.62 6.66
C ALA A 68 -5.64 5.85 7.59
N LEU A 69 -6.82 6.13 8.13
CA LEU A 69 -7.19 7.39 8.75
C LEU A 69 -7.11 7.35 10.29
N LEU A 70 -7.12 6.18 10.93
CA LEU A 70 -6.94 6.10 12.38
C LEU A 70 -5.50 6.43 12.78
N ASN A 71 -5.37 7.18 13.86
CA ASN A 71 -4.12 7.59 14.47
C ASN A 71 -3.62 6.50 15.44
N LEU A 72 -3.23 5.36 14.87
CA LEU A 72 -2.76 4.21 15.63
C LEU A 72 -1.22 4.23 15.77
N PRO A 73 -0.68 3.69 16.87
CA PRO A 73 0.75 3.35 16.95
C PRO A 73 1.16 2.45 15.77
N MET A 74 2.44 2.51 15.38
CA MET A 74 2.95 1.74 14.24
C MET A 74 2.71 0.22 14.40
N ALA A 75 2.90 -0.33 15.61
CA ALA A 75 2.67 -1.75 15.87
C ALA A 75 1.19 -2.16 15.67
N GLU A 76 0.25 -1.31 16.07
CA GLU A 76 -1.18 -1.55 15.86
C GLU A 76 -1.58 -1.37 14.40
N THR A 77 -0.97 -0.41 13.70
CA THR A 77 -1.15 -0.22 12.27
C THR A 77 -0.77 -1.49 11.50
N GLU A 78 0.37 -2.12 11.81
CA GLU A 78 0.77 -3.39 11.19
C GLU A 78 -0.25 -4.52 11.42
N ILE A 79 -0.82 -4.60 12.63
CA ILE A 79 -1.86 -5.58 12.98
C ILE A 79 -3.13 -5.34 12.16
N VAL A 80 -3.60 -4.09 12.09
CA VAL A 80 -4.79 -3.71 11.32
C VAL A 80 -4.58 -4.01 9.83
N MET A 81 -3.42 -3.65 9.27
CA MET A 81 -3.10 -3.96 7.88
C MET A 81 -3.06 -5.48 7.62
N GLY A 82 -2.49 -6.26 8.53
CA GLY A 82 -2.50 -7.73 8.51
C GLY A 82 -3.91 -8.29 8.47
N TYR A 83 -4.77 -7.77 9.34
CA TYR A 83 -6.18 -8.15 9.39
C TYR A 83 -6.91 -7.82 8.09
N LEU A 84 -6.72 -6.63 7.51
CA LEU A 84 -7.33 -6.22 6.24
C LEU A 84 -6.94 -7.16 5.10
N VAL A 85 -5.65 -7.50 5.00
CA VAL A 85 -5.15 -8.45 4.01
C VAL A 85 -5.82 -9.81 4.14
N MET A 86 -5.88 -10.35 5.36
CA MET A 86 -6.48 -11.66 5.59
C MET A 86 -7.99 -11.66 5.33
N LYS A 87 -8.69 -10.64 5.83
CA LYS A 87 -10.15 -10.49 5.68
C LYS A 87 -10.56 -10.35 4.21
N TYR A 88 -9.77 -9.62 3.43
CA TYR A 88 -10.07 -9.31 2.02
C TYR A 88 -9.16 -10.03 1.04
N GLN A 89 -8.61 -11.20 1.43
CA GLN A 89 -7.71 -12.00 0.60
C GLN A 89 -8.27 -12.31 -0.80
N ILE A 90 -9.59 -12.48 -0.91
CA ILE A 90 -10.26 -12.75 -2.20
C ILE A 90 -10.01 -11.64 -3.23
N LEU A 91 -9.92 -10.37 -2.81
CA LEU A 91 -9.65 -9.25 -3.73
C LEU A 91 -8.27 -9.40 -4.39
N TRP A 92 -7.27 -9.83 -3.61
CA TRP A 92 -5.92 -10.06 -4.10
C TRP A 92 -5.84 -11.28 -5.00
N GLN A 93 -6.57 -12.35 -4.68
CA GLN A 93 -6.69 -13.53 -5.55
C GLN A 93 -7.36 -13.19 -6.88
N MET A 94 -8.29 -12.23 -6.90
CA MET A 94 -8.91 -11.71 -8.12
C MET A 94 -7.99 -10.77 -8.92
N GLY A 95 -6.78 -10.48 -8.44
CA GLY A 95 -5.81 -9.64 -9.14
C GLY A 95 -5.95 -8.14 -8.87
N MET A 96 -6.54 -7.75 -7.74
CA MET A 96 -6.50 -6.35 -7.31
C MET A 96 -5.04 -5.94 -7.03
N ASP A 97 -4.62 -4.80 -7.56
CA ASP A 97 -3.23 -4.32 -7.56
C ASP A 97 -3.17 -2.79 -7.48
N GLU A 98 -1.98 -2.22 -7.67
CA GLU A 98 -1.75 -0.78 -7.62
C GLU A 98 -2.53 0.02 -8.67
N ALA A 99 -2.80 -0.56 -9.85
CA ALA A 99 -3.59 0.15 -10.87
C ALA A 99 -5.01 0.39 -10.37
N TYR A 100 -5.61 -0.62 -9.72
CA TYR A 100 -6.93 -0.50 -9.11
C TYR A 100 -6.94 0.39 -7.88
N PHE A 101 -5.85 0.41 -7.09
CA PHE A 101 -5.69 1.38 -6.00
C PHE A 101 -5.87 2.82 -6.48
N ASN A 102 -5.23 3.18 -7.59
CA ASN A 102 -5.34 4.54 -8.15
C ASN A 102 -6.78 4.87 -8.57
N ILE A 103 -7.53 3.89 -9.10
CA ILE A 103 -8.95 4.07 -9.46
C ILE A 103 -9.80 4.30 -8.21
N LEU A 104 -9.62 3.46 -7.18
CA LEU A 104 -10.33 3.60 -5.90
C LEU A 104 -10.04 4.95 -5.24
N LYS A 105 -8.76 5.36 -5.21
CA LYS A 105 -8.34 6.66 -4.68
C LYS A 105 -8.97 7.83 -5.46
N ALA A 106 -9.00 7.75 -6.79
CA ALA A 106 -9.65 8.78 -7.61
C ALA A 106 -11.14 8.91 -7.27
N HIS A 107 -11.86 7.79 -7.11
CA HIS A 107 -13.27 7.80 -6.70
C HIS A 107 -13.48 8.39 -5.31
N LEU A 108 -12.57 8.13 -4.36
CA LEU A 108 -12.62 8.74 -3.03
C LEU A 108 -12.46 10.26 -3.13
N VAL A 109 -11.44 10.74 -3.84
CA VAL A 109 -11.18 12.18 -4.03
C VAL A 109 -12.37 12.88 -4.68
N GLU A 110 -12.96 12.28 -5.72
CA GLU A 110 -14.15 12.82 -6.38
C GLU A 110 -15.37 12.83 -5.46
N ALA A 111 -15.59 11.78 -4.67
CA ALA A 111 -16.69 11.73 -3.71
C ALA A 111 -16.58 12.80 -2.61
N LEU A 112 -15.37 13.06 -2.12
CA LEU A 112 -15.13 14.12 -1.13
C LEU A 112 -15.42 15.51 -1.71
N ARG A 113 -15.05 15.74 -2.98
CA ARG A 113 -15.34 17.00 -3.69
C ARG A 113 -16.83 17.19 -3.96
N ASP A 114 -17.55 16.12 -4.33
CA ASP A 114 -19.01 16.17 -4.50
C ASP A 114 -19.73 16.50 -3.19
N CYS A 115 -19.17 16.11 -2.05
CA CYS A 115 -19.68 16.45 -0.72
C CYS A 115 -19.22 17.84 -0.25
N TRP A 116 -18.63 18.63 -1.15
CA TRP A 116 -18.14 19.99 -0.92
C TRP A 116 -17.11 20.11 0.20
N PHE A 117 -16.27 19.09 0.39
CA PHE A 117 -15.18 19.20 1.36
C PHE A 117 -14.11 20.17 0.84
N ASP A 118 -13.54 20.95 1.75
CA ASP A 118 -12.44 21.85 1.44
C ASP A 118 -11.28 21.11 0.76
N GLU A 119 -10.69 21.68 -0.29
CA GLU A 119 -9.59 21.05 -1.03
C GLU A 119 -8.37 20.73 -0.15
N LYS A 120 -8.18 21.49 0.95
CA LYS A 120 -7.17 21.18 1.97
C LYS A 120 -7.46 19.86 2.69
N LEU A 121 -8.72 19.59 3.01
CA LEU A 121 -9.15 18.33 3.62
C LEU A 121 -9.06 17.19 2.60
N VAL A 122 -9.50 17.41 1.36
CA VAL A 122 -9.38 16.42 0.28
C VAL A 122 -7.93 15.95 0.12
N LYS A 123 -6.97 16.88 0.13
CA LYS A 123 -5.53 16.56 0.07
C LYS A 123 -5.03 15.78 1.29
N LEU A 124 -5.58 16.02 2.48
CA LEU A 124 -5.24 15.25 3.68
C LEU A 124 -5.78 13.82 3.57
N PHE A 125 -7.04 13.64 3.14
CA PHE A 125 -7.60 12.32 2.88
C PHE A 125 -6.77 11.56 1.85
N ASP A 126 -6.44 12.18 0.71
CA ASP A 126 -5.59 11.59 -0.33
C ASP A 126 -4.23 11.15 0.25
N LYS A 127 -3.56 12.05 0.99
CA LYS A 127 -2.27 11.76 1.65
C LYS A 127 -2.34 10.58 2.61
N HIS A 128 -3.39 10.48 3.43
CA HIS A 128 -3.51 9.37 4.37
C HIS A 128 -3.92 8.08 3.66
N TYR A 129 -4.79 8.15 2.65
CA TYR A 129 -5.17 6.99 1.85
C TYR A 129 -3.98 6.35 1.13
N GLU A 130 -2.98 7.16 0.73
CA GLU A 130 -1.71 6.68 0.18
C GLU A 130 -0.96 5.70 1.10
N SER A 131 -1.19 5.71 2.42
CA SER A 131 -0.58 4.74 3.33
C SER A 131 -1.04 3.30 3.07
N LEU A 132 -2.15 3.10 2.35
CA LEU A 132 -2.62 1.78 1.93
C LEU A 132 -1.90 1.25 0.68
N ARG A 133 -1.23 2.11 -0.11
CA ARG A 133 -0.60 1.71 -1.39
C ARG A 133 0.30 0.47 -1.28
N PRO A 134 1.13 0.28 -0.23
CA PRO A 134 1.95 -0.91 -0.09
C PRO A 134 1.16 -2.23 -0.05
N LEU A 135 -0.11 -2.22 0.39
CA LEU A 135 -0.97 -3.41 0.36
C LEU A 135 -1.27 -3.85 -1.07
N PHE A 136 -1.49 -2.88 -1.96
CA PHE A 136 -1.87 -3.12 -3.35
C PHE A 136 -0.65 -3.45 -4.23
N GLN A 137 0.50 -2.82 -3.97
CA GLN A 137 1.76 -3.11 -4.68
C GLN A 137 2.23 -4.55 -4.44
N ASN A 138 2.06 -5.05 -3.22
CA ASN A 138 2.51 -6.38 -2.86
C ASN A 138 1.45 -7.47 -3.04
N LYS A 139 0.31 -7.17 -3.69
CA LYS A 139 -0.83 -8.10 -3.87
C LYS A 139 -1.28 -8.72 -2.55
N GLY A 140 -1.35 -7.91 -1.50
CA GLY A 140 -1.66 -8.35 -0.13
C GLY A 140 -0.49 -8.98 0.63
N ASN A 141 0.71 -9.14 0.06
CA ASN A 141 1.84 -9.66 0.81
C ASN A 141 2.44 -8.56 1.71
N LEU A 142 2.18 -8.61 3.00
CA LEU A 142 2.83 -7.72 3.96
C LEU A 142 4.27 -8.17 4.17
N ILE A 143 5.21 -7.46 3.54
CA ILE A 143 6.63 -7.56 3.88
C ILE A 143 6.78 -6.93 5.27
N SER A 144 6.86 -7.76 6.31
CA SER A 144 7.16 -7.26 7.65
C SER A 144 8.53 -6.55 7.61
N PRO A 145 8.62 -5.27 8.04
CA PRO A 145 9.86 -4.51 7.99
C PRO A 145 11.00 -5.16 8.79
N LYS A 146 10.67 -6.02 9.78
CA LYS A 146 11.64 -6.78 10.58
C LYS A 146 12.42 -7.85 9.81
N LYS A 147 11.94 -8.29 8.64
CA LYS A 147 12.72 -9.22 7.78
C LYS A 147 13.76 -8.50 6.93
N THR A 148 13.56 -7.21 6.64
CA THR A 148 14.45 -6.45 5.75
C THR A 148 15.80 -6.18 6.42
N GLU A 149 15.84 -5.89 7.72
CA GLU A 149 17.13 -5.65 8.43
C GLU A 149 18.01 -6.90 8.52
N LYS A 150 17.44 -8.10 8.72
CA LYS A 150 18.23 -9.34 8.71
C LYS A 150 18.69 -9.72 7.30
N GLN A 151 17.89 -9.47 6.27
CA GLN A 151 18.27 -9.79 4.89
C GLN A 151 19.37 -8.85 4.38
N VAL A 152 19.28 -7.55 4.66
CA VAL A 152 20.32 -6.57 4.31
C VAL A 152 21.64 -6.84 5.06
N ALA A 153 21.58 -7.34 6.30
CA ALA A 153 22.79 -7.75 7.02
C ALA A 153 23.47 -8.99 6.40
N VAL A 154 22.70 -9.94 5.86
CA VAL A 154 23.25 -11.15 5.22
C VAL A 154 23.87 -10.83 3.86
N ASP A 155 23.25 -9.98 3.04
CA ASP A 155 23.80 -9.60 1.73
C ASP A 155 25.06 -8.73 1.85
N ARG A 156 25.18 -7.94 2.93
CA ARG A 156 26.39 -7.13 3.21
C ARG A 156 27.59 -7.98 3.63
N ILE A 157 27.37 -9.17 4.19
CA ILE A 157 28.45 -10.11 4.57
C ILE A 157 28.96 -10.90 3.34
N GLN A 158 28.12 -11.12 2.32
CA GLN A 158 28.57 -11.80 1.10
C GLN A 158 29.43 -10.89 0.20
N LEU A 159 29.14 -9.58 0.16
CA LEU A 159 29.92 -8.60 -0.62
C LEU A 159 31.34 -8.36 -0.07
N THR A 160 31.59 -8.59 1.22
CA THR A 160 32.93 -8.49 1.82
C THR A 160 33.74 -9.79 1.73
N ALA A 161 33.11 -10.94 1.49
CA ALA A 161 33.80 -12.23 1.35
C ALA A 161 34.40 -12.45 -0.05
N THR A 162 33.88 -11.82 -1.10
CA THR A 162 34.31 -12.05 -2.49
C THR A 162 35.43 -11.13 -3.00
N THR A 163 35.84 -10.09 -2.26
CA THR A 163 36.91 -9.17 -2.69
C THR A 163 38.33 -9.61 -2.31
N THR A 164 38.51 -10.70 -1.56
CA THR A 164 39.84 -11.13 -1.09
C THR A 164 40.54 -12.14 -2.02
N SER A 165 39.89 -12.65 -3.07
CA SER A 165 40.47 -13.72 -3.92
C SER A 165 41.12 -13.25 -5.24
N ARG A 166 41.30 -11.93 -5.48
CA ARG A 166 41.80 -11.43 -6.78
C ARG A 166 43.15 -10.70 -6.71
N THR A 167 44.15 -11.24 -6.02
CA THR A 167 45.54 -10.70 -6.07
C THR A 167 46.65 -11.76 -6.06
N LYS A 168 46.42 -12.97 -6.58
CA LYS A 168 47.49 -13.95 -6.80
C LYS A 168 47.27 -14.79 -8.05
N ASN A 169 47.39 -14.20 -9.25
CA ASN A 169 47.64 -14.97 -10.47
C ASN A 169 48.11 -14.10 -11.66
N THR A 170 49.15 -13.29 -11.45
CA THR A 170 49.82 -12.58 -12.57
C THR A 170 51.34 -12.64 -12.41
N LEU A 171 51.91 -13.85 -12.36
CA LEU A 171 53.38 -14.03 -12.49
C LEU A 171 53.73 -15.50 -12.77
N ARG A 172 53.26 -16.02 -13.90
CA ARG A 172 53.90 -17.18 -14.54
C ARG A 172 53.39 -17.36 -15.97
N ARG A 173 54.17 -16.84 -16.93
CA ARG A 173 54.46 -17.44 -18.25
C ARG A 173 55.01 -16.37 -19.20
N GLN A 174 56.26 -15.98 -18.97
CA GLN A 174 57.18 -15.67 -20.06
C GLN A 174 58.12 -16.89 -20.16
N ALA A 175 57.95 -17.71 -21.18
CA ALA A 175 58.97 -18.62 -21.70
C ALA A 175 58.48 -19.30 -22.98
N GLY A 176 59.18 -19.03 -24.09
CA GLY A 176 59.16 -19.79 -25.35
C GLY A 176 57.92 -19.56 -26.21
N GLY A 177 57.99 -19.39 -27.52
CA GLY A 177 59.05 -19.54 -28.52
C GLY A 177 58.31 -19.37 -29.86
N ALA A 178 58.74 -18.45 -30.70
CA ALA A 178 59.54 -18.76 -31.89
C ALA A 178 58.78 -19.51 -32.99
N THR A 179 58.81 -18.88 -34.18
CA THR A 179 58.82 -19.44 -35.54
C THR A 179 57.53 -20.00 -36.15
N GLY A 180 57.24 -19.54 -37.36
CA GLY A 180 56.32 -20.21 -38.28
C GLY A 180 55.82 -19.34 -39.43
N ILE A 181 56.73 -18.83 -40.25
CA ILE A 181 56.47 -18.33 -41.61
C ILE A 181 55.89 -19.47 -42.45
N GLN A 182 54.73 -19.31 -43.10
CA GLN A 182 54.54 -19.91 -44.43
C GLN A 182 53.46 -19.25 -45.29
N ARG A 183 53.93 -18.60 -46.36
CA ARG A 183 53.20 -18.25 -47.59
C ARG A 183 52.80 -19.51 -48.36
N ARG A 184 51.69 -19.43 -49.10
CA ARG A 184 51.35 -20.05 -50.41
C ARG A 184 49.82 -20.11 -50.50
N SER A 185 49.14 -19.84 -51.61
CA SER A 185 49.44 -19.23 -52.91
C SER A 185 48.14 -18.58 -53.40
#